data_AF-A0A6M6E0S5-F1
#
_entry.id   AF-A0A6M6E0S5-F1
#
_cell.length_a   1.000
_cell.length_b   1.000
_cell.length_c   1.000
_cell.angle_alpha   90.00
_cell.angle_beta   90.00
_cell.angle_gamma   90.00
#
_symmetry.space_group_name_H-M   'P 1'
#
loop_
_entity.id
_entity.type
_entity.pdbx_description
1 polymer ?
#
loop_
_entity_poly.entity_id
_entity_poly.type
_entity_poly.pdbx_seq_one_letter_code
_entity_poly.pdbx_strand_id
1 'polypeptide(L)'
;MTNAYKNLTELHEKQREDIPSFFAYTDRDIEEGMAKLGLSVTDTDKVLDTRTYGCIRKSDSKTLSNLLTKQFREIQDEIRKDTTGEGFIYDMFLYELGNHDYKATRDAKPAIEAAGFSFEEIEESKILSNAFLKARMKIVG
;
A
#
# COMPACT_ATOMS: atom_id res chain seq x y z
N MET A 1 7.12 -5.84 20.67
CA MET A 1 7.88 -5.87 19.40
C MET A 1 7.11 -5.04 18.40
N THR A 2 7.77 -4.09 17.77
CA THR A 2 7.17 -3.25 16.73
C THR A 2 7.27 -3.99 15.40
N ASN A 3 6.19 -4.01 14.61
CA ASN A 3 6.18 -4.66 13.30
C ASN A 3 6.89 -3.75 12.28
N ALA A 4 7.99 -4.22 11.69
CA ALA A 4 8.84 -3.41 10.82
C ALA A 4 8.13 -3.02 9.51
N TYR A 5 7.32 -3.92 8.96
CA TYR A 5 6.50 -3.66 7.78
C TYR A 5 5.49 -2.53 8.05
N LYS A 6 4.72 -2.65 9.15
CA LYS A 6 3.76 -1.63 9.58
C LYS A 6 4.39 -0.25 9.71
N ASN A 7 5.56 -0.15 10.35
CA ASN A 7 6.25 1.12 10.52
C ASN A 7 6.64 1.76 9.17
N LEU A 8 7.11 0.95 8.22
CA LEU A 8 7.48 1.43 6.89
C LEU A 8 6.23 1.85 6.10
N THR A 9 5.15 1.07 6.16
CA THR A 9 3.86 1.41 5.54
C THR A 9 3.27 2.70 6.10
N GLU A 10 3.28 2.90 7.42
CA GLU A 10 2.84 4.14 8.06
C GLU A 10 3.70 5.35 7.67
N LEU A 11 5.01 5.16 7.50
CA LEU A 11 5.89 6.20 6.97
C LEU A 11 5.53 6.54 5.52
N HIS A 12 5.26 5.52 4.70
CA HIS A 12 4.86 5.70 3.31
C HIS A 12 3.52 6.40 3.17
N GLU A 13 2.56 6.10 4.03
CA GLU A 13 1.27 6.79 4.11
C GLU A 13 1.45 8.28 4.39
N LYS A 14 2.24 8.64 5.42
CA LYS A 14 2.53 10.04 5.75
C LYS A 14 3.19 10.80 4.59
N GLN A 15 4.12 10.17 3.89
CA GLN A 15 4.75 10.80 2.71
C GLN A 15 3.74 11.07 1.57
N ARG A 16 2.66 10.29 1.47
CA ARG A 16 1.63 10.50 0.46
C ARG A 16 0.67 11.64 0.82
N GLU A 17 0.50 11.95 2.10
CA GLU A 17 -0.29 13.10 2.56
C GLU A 17 0.29 14.44 2.06
N ASP A 18 1.60 14.48 1.79
CA ASP A 18 2.28 15.65 1.22
C ASP A 18 1.93 15.89 -0.26
N ILE A 19 1.28 14.94 -0.94
CA ILE A 19 0.82 15.10 -2.32
C ILE A 19 -0.59 15.69 -2.31
N PRO A 20 -0.81 16.92 -2.82
CA PRO A 20 -2.14 17.51 -2.85
C PRO A 20 -3.07 16.68 -3.72
N SER A 21 -4.07 16.07 -3.08
CA SER A 21 -5.12 15.31 -3.75
C SER A 21 -6.47 15.46 -3.07
N PHE A 22 -7.53 15.06 -3.76
CA PHE A 22 -8.87 14.92 -3.21
C PHE A 22 -9.63 13.76 -3.87
N PHE A 23 -10.58 13.18 -3.15
CA PHE A 23 -11.57 12.27 -3.72
C PHE A 23 -12.88 13.03 -3.91
N ALA A 24 -13.62 12.71 -4.97
CA ALA A 24 -14.91 13.32 -5.23
C ALA A 24 -15.98 12.28 -5.53
N TYR A 25 -17.09 12.39 -4.82
CA TYR A 25 -18.29 11.55 -4.98
C TYR A 25 -19.54 12.40 -5.28
N THR A 26 -19.42 13.72 -5.11
CA THR A 26 -20.44 14.73 -5.36
C THR A 26 -19.84 15.96 -6.06
N ASP A 27 -20.68 16.79 -6.66
CA ASP A 27 -20.24 18.06 -7.28
C ASP A 27 -19.57 18.99 -6.26
N ARG A 28 -20.02 18.97 -5.01
CA ARG A 28 -19.42 19.74 -3.92
C ARG A 28 -17.98 19.32 -3.64
N ASP A 29 -17.70 18.01 -3.67
CA ASP A 29 -16.34 17.51 -3.48
C ASP A 29 -15.42 17.96 -4.61
N ILE A 30 -15.95 18.10 -5.83
CA ILE A 30 -15.21 18.65 -6.98
C ILE A 30 -14.89 20.13 -6.72
N GLU A 31 -15.86 20.94 -6.31
CA GLU A 31 -15.62 22.35 -6.01
C GLU A 31 -14.56 22.55 -4.91
N GLU A 32 -14.73 21.89 -3.76
CA GLU A 32 -13.80 21.99 -2.63
C GLU A 32 -12.42 21.40 -2.98
N GLY A 33 -12.39 20.28 -3.69
CA GLY A 33 -11.17 19.61 -4.12
C GLY A 33 -10.37 20.41 -5.15
N MET A 34 -11.02 20.98 -6.15
CA MET A 34 -10.38 21.85 -7.15
C MET A 34 -9.79 23.10 -6.48
N ALA A 35 -10.55 23.71 -5.56
CA ALA A 35 -10.06 24.84 -4.78
C ALA A 35 -8.83 24.47 -3.92
N LYS A 36 -8.83 23.29 -3.28
CA LYS A 36 -7.68 22.75 -2.54
C LYS A 36 -6.43 22.61 -3.42
N LEU A 37 -6.59 22.27 -4.69
CA LEU A 37 -5.49 22.19 -5.65
C LEU A 37 -5.06 23.57 -6.21
N GLY A 38 -5.81 24.63 -5.90
CA GLY A 38 -5.62 25.97 -6.46
C GLY A 38 -6.12 26.10 -7.90
N LEU A 39 -7.16 25.35 -8.26
CA LEU A 39 -7.75 25.29 -9.60
C LEU A 39 -9.22 25.74 -9.59
N SER A 40 -9.71 26.21 -10.73
CA SER A 40 -11.14 26.38 -10.99
C SER A 40 -11.78 25.05 -11.40
N VAL A 41 -13.06 24.83 -11.12
CA VAL A 41 -13.81 23.65 -11.59
C VAL A 41 -13.78 23.46 -13.11
N THR A 42 -13.51 24.53 -13.87
CA THR A 42 -13.37 24.48 -15.33
C THR A 42 -11.99 24.02 -15.81
N ASP A 43 -10.98 23.98 -14.95
CA ASP A 43 -9.59 23.56 -15.27
C ASP A 43 -9.45 22.02 -15.34
N THR A 44 -10.42 21.34 -15.96
CA THR A 44 -10.46 19.87 -16.03
C THR A 44 -9.28 19.29 -16.81
N ASP A 45 -8.69 20.06 -17.71
CA ASP A 45 -7.48 19.70 -18.47
C ASP A 45 -6.22 19.70 -17.61
N LYS A 46 -6.24 20.26 -16.39
CA LYS A 46 -5.08 20.33 -15.48
C LYS A 46 -5.11 19.28 -14.38
N VAL A 47 -6.14 18.43 -14.34
CA VAL A 47 -6.35 17.41 -13.31
C VAL A 47 -6.15 16.01 -13.87
N LEU A 48 -5.61 15.12 -13.05
CA LEU A 48 -5.51 13.70 -13.32
C LEU A 48 -6.23 12.93 -12.21
N ASP A 49 -7.24 12.14 -12.59
CA ASP A 49 -7.83 11.15 -11.70
C ASP A 49 -6.94 9.90 -11.69
N THR A 50 -6.32 9.63 -10.54
CA THR A 50 -5.47 8.45 -10.34
C THR A 50 -6.25 7.22 -9.88
N ARG A 51 -7.55 7.37 -9.60
CA ARG A 51 -8.45 6.43 -8.94
C ARG A 51 -8.04 6.08 -7.52
N THR A 52 -6.83 5.56 -7.34
CA THR A 52 -6.30 5.06 -6.06
C THR A 52 -5.87 6.18 -5.12
N TYR A 53 -5.30 7.27 -5.64
CA TYR A 53 -4.78 8.39 -4.83
C TYR A 53 -5.61 9.67 -4.98
N GLY A 54 -6.81 9.53 -5.56
CA GLY A 54 -7.71 10.64 -5.87
C GLY A 54 -7.26 11.48 -7.06
N CYS A 55 -7.93 12.62 -7.22
CA CYS A 55 -7.63 13.64 -8.20
C CYS A 55 -6.43 14.47 -7.74
N ILE A 56 -5.42 14.60 -8.62
CA ILE A 56 -4.23 15.43 -8.42
C ILE A 56 -4.06 16.43 -9.55
N ARG A 57 -3.20 17.43 -9.38
CA ARG A 57 -2.73 18.24 -10.52
C ARG A 57 -1.90 17.38 -11.45
N LYS A 58 -2.09 17.53 -12.77
CA LYS A 58 -1.24 16.87 -13.78
C LYS A 58 0.24 17.18 -13.59
N SER A 59 0.59 18.38 -13.11
CA SER A 59 1.96 18.78 -12.78
C SER A 59 2.60 17.91 -11.69
N ASP A 60 1.79 17.36 -10.78
CA ASP A 60 2.26 16.61 -9.61
C ASP A 60 2.39 15.10 -9.89
N SER A 61 1.94 14.66 -11.07
CA SER A 61 1.96 13.26 -11.50
C SER A 61 3.36 12.63 -11.43
N LYS A 62 4.39 13.38 -11.83
CA LYS A 62 5.79 12.91 -11.77
C LYS A 62 6.28 12.78 -10.33
N THR A 63 5.87 13.69 -9.45
CA THR A 63 6.21 13.65 -8.03
C THR A 63 5.59 12.42 -7.37
N LEU A 64 4.29 12.18 -7.59
CA LEU A 64 3.60 10.99 -7.11
C LEU A 64 4.26 9.70 -7.66
N SER A 65 4.50 9.63 -8.97
CA SER A 65 5.13 8.45 -9.60
C SER A 65 6.52 8.14 -9.04
N ASN A 66 7.35 9.17 -8.82
CA ASN A 66 8.67 9.02 -8.21
C ASN A 66 8.56 8.53 -6.76
N LEU A 67 7.62 9.08 -5.98
CA LEU A 67 7.38 8.66 -4.60
C LEU A 67 6.96 7.19 -4.54
N LEU A 68 5.97 6.78 -5.33
CA LEU A 68 5.50 5.39 -5.37
C LEU A 68 6.60 4.42 -5.82
N THR A 69 7.40 4.82 -6.82
CA THR A 69 8.55 4.03 -7.28
C THR A 69 9.59 3.84 -6.18
N LYS A 70 9.86 4.90 -5.40
CA LYS A 70 10.76 4.84 -4.25
C LYS A 70 10.19 3.91 -3.17
N GLN A 71 8.93 4.08 -2.79
CA GLN A 71 8.28 3.27 -1.77
C GLN A 71 8.27 1.78 -2.14
N PHE A 72 7.95 1.46 -3.39
CA PHE A 72 8.04 0.10 -3.91
C PHE A 72 9.46 -0.48 -3.75
N ARG A 73 10.50 0.29 -4.10
CA ARG A 73 11.89 -0.16 -3.93
C ARG A 73 12.25 -0.41 -2.46
N GLU A 74 11.83 0.46 -1.55
CA GLU A 74 12.10 0.29 -0.11
C GLU A 74 11.50 -1.02 0.44
N ILE A 75 10.25 -1.34 0.07
CA ILE A 75 9.63 -2.64 0.43
C ILE A 75 10.43 -3.80 -0.17
N GLN A 76 10.75 -3.74 -1.47
CA GLN A 76 11.49 -4.80 -2.15
C GLN A 76 12.90 -5.00 -1.58
N ASP A 77 13.56 -3.93 -1.16
CA ASP A 77 14.88 -4.00 -0.55
C ASP A 77 14.85 -4.63 0.84
N GLU A 78 13.83 -4.34 1.66
CA GLU A 78 13.63 -5.01 2.95
C GLU A 78 13.29 -6.51 2.78
N ILE A 79 12.46 -6.85 1.79
CA ILE A 79 12.18 -8.26 1.44
C ILE A 79 13.47 -8.98 1.02
N ARG A 80 14.30 -8.37 0.18
CA ARG A 80 15.57 -8.98 -0.27
C ARG A 80 16.59 -9.17 0.86
N LYS A 81 16.60 -8.28 1.85
CA LYS A 81 17.49 -8.38 3.02
C LYS A 81 17.09 -9.50 3.95
N ASP A 82 15.81 -9.85 4.02
CA ASP A 82 15.31 -10.93 4.86
C ASP A 82 15.47 -12.29 4.17
N THR A 83 16.66 -12.88 4.33
CA THR A 83 16.98 -14.20 3.80
C THR A 83 16.43 -15.36 4.62
N THR A 84 15.80 -15.07 5.77
CA THR A 84 15.27 -16.10 6.69
C THR A 84 13.77 -16.22 6.62
N GLY A 85 13.08 -15.12 6.28
CA GLY A 85 11.63 -15.02 6.34
C GLY A 85 11.11 -14.85 7.77
N GLU A 86 11.99 -14.63 8.75
CA GLU A 86 11.60 -14.44 10.16
C GLU A 86 11.57 -12.97 10.58
N GLY A 87 12.02 -12.06 9.72
CA GLY A 87 12.02 -10.62 9.95
C GLY A 87 10.92 -9.91 9.17
N PHE A 88 11.31 -9.03 8.26
CA PHE A 88 10.41 -8.15 7.51
C PHE A 88 9.32 -8.93 6.76
N ILE A 89 9.64 -10.08 6.17
CA ILE A 89 8.66 -10.89 5.41
C ILE A 89 7.60 -11.49 6.34
N TYR A 90 8.00 -11.97 7.53
CA TYR A 90 7.04 -12.46 8.52
C TYR A 90 6.15 -11.33 9.03
N ASP A 91 6.74 -10.18 9.35
CA ASP A 91 6.01 -9.00 9.79
C ASP A 91 5.01 -8.51 8.73
N MET A 92 5.39 -8.53 7.45
CA MET A 92 4.51 -8.23 6.31
C MET A 92 3.29 -9.14 6.27
N PHE A 93 3.47 -10.47 6.26
CA PHE A 93 2.33 -11.39 6.24
C PHE A 93 1.48 -11.29 7.50
N LEU A 94 2.09 -11.12 8.67
CA LEU A 94 1.36 -10.97 9.93
C LEU A 94 0.48 -9.72 9.90
N TYR A 95 1.01 -8.61 9.37
CA TYR A 95 0.28 -7.36 9.24
C TYR A 95 -0.87 -7.50 8.24
N GLU A 96 -0.59 -7.96 7.01
CA GLU A 96 -1.59 -8.01 5.94
C GLU A 96 -2.72 -9.00 6.21
N LEU A 97 -2.42 -10.17 6.79
CA LEU A 97 -3.45 -11.13 7.20
C LEU A 97 -4.33 -10.56 8.32
N GLY A 98 -3.76 -9.76 9.23
CA GLY A 98 -4.51 -9.07 10.27
C GLY A 98 -5.40 -7.96 9.70
N ASN A 99 -4.85 -7.15 8.79
CA ASN A 99 -5.54 -6.01 8.17
C ASN A 99 -6.69 -6.43 7.24
N HIS A 100 -6.62 -7.64 6.67
CA HIS A 100 -7.66 -8.21 5.81
C HIS A 100 -8.53 -9.27 6.52
N ASP A 101 -8.63 -9.19 7.85
CA ASP A 101 -9.53 -10.00 8.68
C ASP A 101 -9.43 -11.52 8.45
N TYR A 102 -8.24 -12.03 8.12
CA TYR A 102 -8.03 -13.46 7.83
C TYR A 102 -8.56 -14.40 8.91
N LYS A 103 -8.51 -13.97 10.17
CA LYS A 103 -9.04 -14.74 11.32
C LYS A 103 -10.53 -15.05 11.18
N ALA A 104 -11.30 -14.11 10.63
CA ALA A 104 -12.73 -14.27 10.41
C ALA A 104 -13.03 -14.88 9.05
N THR A 105 -12.42 -14.35 7.98
CA THR A 105 -12.73 -14.73 6.59
C THR A 105 -12.16 -16.08 6.20
N ARG A 106 -11.02 -16.47 6.78
CA ARG A 106 -10.18 -17.60 6.35
C ARG A 106 -9.72 -17.52 4.89
N ASP A 107 -9.90 -16.36 4.26
CA ASP A 107 -9.43 -16.06 2.92
C ASP A 107 -8.15 -15.22 3.03
N ALA A 108 -7.03 -15.80 2.61
CA ALA A 108 -5.73 -15.12 2.62
C ALA A 108 -5.46 -14.35 1.33
N LYS A 109 -6.29 -14.49 0.29
CA LYS A 109 -6.05 -13.87 -1.00
C LYS A 109 -5.91 -12.35 -0.92
N PRO A 110 -6.79 -11.60 -0.23
CA PRO A 110 -6.64 -10.14 -0.13
C PRO A 110 -5.32 -9.72 0.53
N ALA A 111 -4.89 -10.45 1.57
CA ALA A 111 -3.64 -10.19 2.27
C ALA A 111 -2.41 -10.48 1.40
N ILE A 112 -2.44 -11.54 0.59
CA ILE A 112 -1.35 -11.91 -0.32
C ILE A 112 -1.22 -10.89 -1.45
N GLU A 113 -2.35 -10.48 -2.04
CA GLU A 113 -2.37 -9.45 -3.08
C GLU A 113 -1.88 -8.09 -2.54
N ALA A 114 -2.27 -7.73 -1.31
CA ALA A 114 -1.80 -6.51 -0.65
C ALA A 114 -0.29 -6.55 -0.32
N ALA A 115 0.22 -7.73 0.05
CA ALA A 115 1.67 -7.95 0.22
C ALA A 115 2.45 -7.92 -1.11
N GLY A 116 1.76 -7.89 -2.26
CA GLY A 116 2.37 -7.80 -3.58
C GLY A 116 2.86 -9.14 -4.14
N PHE A 117 2.25 -10.25 -3.72
CA PHE A 117 2.59 -11.59 -4.18
C PHE A 117 1.39 -12.33 -4.78
N SER A 118 1.67 -13.40 -5.51
CA SER A 118 0.69 -14.45 -5.82
C SER A 118 0.86 -15.67 -4.89
N PHE A 119 -0.12 -16.58 -4.89
CA PHE A 119 0.03 -17.84 -4.16
C PHE A 119 1.19 -18.68 -4.72
N GLU A 120 1.33 -18.70 -6.05
CA GLU A 120 2.38 -19.41 -6.75
C GLU A 120 3.77 -18.91 -6.34
N GLU A 121 3.98 -17.60 -6.28
CA GLU A 121 5.26 -17.01 -5.84
C GLU A 121 5.60 -17.38 -4.39
N ILE A 122 4.59 -17.45 -3.52
CA ILE A 122 4.76 -17.88 -2.13
C ILE A 122 5.11 -19.37 -2.06
N GLU A 123 4.47 -20.22 -2.85
CA GLU A 123 4.72 -21.67 -2.89
C GLU A 123 6.11 -22.01 -3.46
N GLU A 124 6.56 -21.28 -4.46
CA GLU A 124 7.87 -21.46 -5.10
C GLU A 124 9.04 -21.00 -4.21
N SER A 125 8.78 -20.10 -3.25
CA SER A 125 9.78 -19.60 -2.32
C SER A 125 9.64 -20.22 -0.93
N LYS A 126 10.60 -21.07 -0.55
CA LYS A 126 10.65 -21.65 0.80
C LYS A 126 10.65 -20.59 1.91
N ILE A 127 11.26 -19.43 1.67
CA ILE A 127 11.32 -18.32 2.63
C ILE A 127 9.93 -17.70 2.80
N LEU A 128 9.27 -17.34 1.68
CA LEU A 128 7.93 -16.74 1.71
C LEU A 128 6.90 -17.72 2.30
N SER A 129 6.92 -18.97 1.87
CA SER A 129 6.02 -20.03 2.34
C SER A 129 6.12 -20.22 3.87
N ASN A 130 7.35 -20.34 4.40
CA ASN A 130 7.56 -20.50 5.83
C ASN A 130 7.07 -19.30 6.63
N ALA A 131 7.41 -18.08 6.18
CA ALA A 131 6.98 -16.84 6.82
C ALA A 131 5.45 -16.72 6.86
N PHE A 132 4.80 -17.00 5.72
CA PHE A 132 3.35 -16.97 5.57
C PHE A 132 2.65 -17.98 6.48
N LEU A 133 3.11 -19.23 6.51
CA LEU A 133 2.55 -20.28 7.37
C LEU A 133 2.70 -19.92 8.86
N LYS A 134 3.85 -19.40 9.26
CA LYS A 134 4.11 -18.94 10.63
C LYS A 134 3.17 -17.80 11.02
N ALA A 135 2.98 -16.81 10.14
CA ALA A 135 2.07 -15.69 10.35
C ALA A 135 0.60 -16.16 10.46
N ARG A 136 0.16 -17.06 9.58
CA ARG A 136 -1.17 -17.68 9.66
C ARG A 136 -1.39 -18.38 11.00
N MET A 137 -0.45 -19.25 11.41
CA MET A 137 -0.52 -19.94 12.69
C MET A 137 -0.62 -18.98 13.86
N LYS A 138 0.08 -17.84 13.81
CA LYS A 138 0.04 -16.82 14.85
C LYS A 138 -1.32 -16.11 14.98
N ILE A 139 -2.05 -15.96 13.88
CA ILE A 139 -3.36 -15.29 13.86
C ILE A 139 -4.50 -16.23 14.29
N VAL A 140 -4.39 -17.51 13.92
CA VAL A 140 -5.46 -18.50 14.10
C VAL A 140 -5.31 -19.36 15.34
N GLY A 141 -4.08 -19.55 15.82
CA GLY A 141 -3.75 -20.23 17.08
C GLY A 141 -3.88 -19.29 18.26
#